data_AF-A0A6G3Y1D7-F1
#
_entry.id   AF-A0A6G3Y1D7-F1
#
_cell.length_a   1.000
_cell.length_b   1.000
_cell.length_c   1.000
_cell.angle_alpha   90.00
_cell.angle_beta   90.00
_cell.angle_gamma   90.00
#
_symmetry.space_group_name_H-M   'P 1'
#
loop_
_entity.id
_entity.type
_entity.pdbx_description
1 polymer ?
#
loop_
_entity_poly.entity_id
_entity_poly.type
_entity_poly.pdbx_seq_one_letter_code
_entity_poly.pdbx_strand_id
1 'polypeptide(L)'
;MTSAAPGNSFTAPKIEYTQLLPVLIIVGAAVLGILVEAFVPRRARYHTQLFVTVVAVAASFAAIVGLAAGGYGTTDAGIVAMGAIAIDGPTLFLQGTILLVAMVAVFTFAERRLDPTSHGNRVDSFAAQAGSVPGGEGEKAAVRAGFTTTEVFPLLLFSVAGLLVFPAANDLLTLFIALEVFSLPLYLLCAVARRKRLMSQEAAVKYFLLGAFSSAFLL
;
A
#
# COMPACT_ATOMS: atom_id res chain seq x y z
N MET A 1 -53.82 14.69 -26.26
CA MET A 1 -52.69 13.92 -26.79
C MET A 1 -51.41 14.59 -26.32
N THR A 2 -50.90 14.17 -25.16
CA THR A 2 -49.66 14.67 -24.56
C THR A 2 -48.51 13.75 -24.99
N SER A 3 -47.60 14.24 -25.83
CA SER A 3 -46.40 13.48 -26.19
C SER A 3 -45.42 13.51 -25.00
N ALA A 4 -45.14 12.35 -24.41
CA ALA A 4 -44.11 12.20 -23.41
C ALA A 4 -42.73 12.53 -24.02
N ALA A 5 -41.95 13.37 -23.34
CA ALA A 5 -40.58 13.70 -23.72
C ALA A 5 -39.69 12.43 -23.68
N PRO A 6 -38.75 12.26 -24.64
CA PRO A 6 -37.87 11.10 -24.67
C PRO A 6 -36.98 11.11 -23.42
N GLY A 7 -37.04 10.04 -22.63
CA GLY A 7 -36.24 9.91 -21.41
C GLY A 7 -34.74 9.98 -21.71
N ASN A 8 -34.02 10.83 -20.97
CA ASN A 8 -32.56 10.94 -21.06
C ASN A 8 -31.92 9.55 -20.93
N SER A 9 -31.29 9.07 -22.01
CA SER A 9 -30.48 7.85 -21.98
C SER A 9 -29.27 8.06 -21.08
N PHE A 10 -29.23 7.38 -19.93
CA PHE A 10 -28.04 7.34 -19.07
C PHE A 10 -26.94 6.55 -19.79
N THR A 11 -26.01 7.25 -20.42
CA THR A 11 -24.78 6.61 -20.95
C THR A 11 -23.87 6.28 -19.79
N ALA A 12 -23.66 4.98 -19.54
CA ALA A 12 -22.76 4.52 -18.50
C ALA A 12 -21.34 5.07 -18.76
N PRO A 13 -20.66 5.62 -17.73
CA PRO A 13 -19.28 6.08 -17.87
C PRO A 13 -18.37 4.90 -18.23
N LYS A 14 -17.57 5.08 -19.28
CA LYS A 14 -16.58 4.09 -19.70
C LYS A 14 -15.33 4.28 -18.84
N ILE A 15 -15.05 3.32 -17.95
CA ILE A 15 -13.82 3.30 -17.15
C ILE A 15 -12.81 2.43 -17.89
N GLU A 16 -11.62 2.97 -18.19
CA GLU A 16 -10.54 2.20 -18.81
C GLU A 16 -9.81 1.34 -17.78
N TYR A 17 -10.46 0.22 -17.40
CA TYR A 17 -9.94 -0.72 -16.41
C TYR A 17 -8.56 -1.30 -16.75
N THR A 18 -8.21 -1.39 -18.03
CA THR A 18 -6.90 -1.86 -18.47
C THR A 18 -5.79 -0.93 -18.00
N GLN A 19 -6.00 0.39 -18.07
CA GLN A 19 -5.01 1.39 -17.70
C GLN A 19 -4.90 1.51 -16.17
N LEU A 20 -6.00 1.29 -15.44
CA LEU A 20 -6.02 1.27 -13.96
C LEU A 20 -5.54 -0.06 -13.36
N LEU A 21 -5.30 -1.08 -14.18
CA LEU A 21 -5.00 -2.43 -13.73
C LEU A 21 -3.83 -2.53 -12.74
N PRO A 22 -2.68 -1.83 -12.92
CA PRO A 22 -1.57 -1.90 -11.96
C PRO A 22 -1.97 -1.47 -10.55
N VAL A 23 -2.76 -0.40 -10.43
CA VAL A 23 -3.26 0.12 -9.16
C VAL A 23 -4.29 -0.84 -8.56
N LEU A 24 -5.22 -1.35 -9.37
CA LEU A 24 -6.27 -2.28 -8.93
C LEU A 24 -5.69 -3.60 -8.39
N ILE A 25 -4.62 -4.11 -9.00
CA ILE A 25 -3.91 -5.30 -8.51
C ILE A 25 -3.39 -5.06 -7.09
N ILE A 26 -2.73 -3.92 -6.85
CA ILE A 26 -2.13 -3.61 -5.54
C ILE A 26 -3.21 -3.36 -4.49
N VAL A 27 -4.24 -2.56 -4.79
CA VAL A 27 -5.36 -2.31 -3.87
C VAL A 27 -6.11 -3.60 -3.55
N GLY A 28 -6.42 -4.39 -4.57
CA GLY A 28 -7.07 -5.69 -4.41
C GLY A 28 -6.25 -6.64 -3.53
N ALA A 29 -4.93 -6.69 -3.74
CA ALA A 29 -4.04 -7.48 -2.90
C ALA A 29 -3.94 -6.96 -1.46
N ALA A 30 -3.98 -5.64 -1.24
CA ALA A 30 -4.00 -5.05 0.10
C ALA A 30 -5.27 -5.47 0.87
N VAL A 31 -6.43 -5.41 0.21
CA VAL A 31 -7.71 -5.87 0.77
C VAL A 31 -7.69 -7.38 1.01
N LEU A 32 -7.18 -8.18 0.07
CA LEU A 32 -6.99 -9.62 0.26
C LEU A 32 -6.06 -9.90 1.45
N GLY A 33 -5.02 -9.09 1.66
CA GLY A 33 -4.15 -9.17 2.83
C GLY A 33 -4.90 -8.94 4.14
N ILE A 34 -5.86 -8.01 4.20
CA ILE A 34 -6.74 -7.87 5.38
C ILE A 34 -7.59 -9.13 5.58
N LEU A 35 -8.15 -9.70 4.51
CA LEU A 35 -8.92 -10.94 4.61
C LEU A 35 -8.06 -12.12 5.09
N VAL A 36 -6.80 -12.17 4.67
CA VAL A 36 -5.82 -13.15 5.17
C VAL A 36 -5.63 -13.01 6.68
N GLU A 37 -5.54 -11.78 7.21
CA GLU A 37 -5.46 -11.58 8.67
C GLU A 37 -6.72 -12.04 9.42
N ALA A 38 -7.89 -11.83 8.80
CA ALA A 38 -9.16 -12.20 9.39
C ALA A 38 -9.36 -13.73 9.45
N PHE A 39 -9.00 -14.46 8.37
CA PHE A 39 -9.41 -15.85 8.20
C PHE A 39 -8.26 -16.88 8.26
N VAL A 40 -7.01 -16.51 7.98
CA VAL A 40 -5.91 -17.48 7.92
C VAL A 40 -5.33 -17.75 9.31
N PRO A 41 -5.03 -19.02 9.68
CA PRO A 41 -4.40 -19.35 10.95
C PRO A 41 -3.02 -18.72 11.12
N ARG A 42 -2.70 -18.24 12.33
CA ARG A 42 -1.46 -17.50 12.65
C ARG A 42 -0.16 -18.13 12.14
N ARG A 43 -0.07 -19.46 12.12
CA ARG A 43 1.12 -20.20 11.65
C ARG A 43 1.39 -20.02 10.16
N ALA A 44 0.35 -19.88 9.35
CA ALA A 44 0.45 -19.77 7.89
C ALA A 44 0.47 -18.30 7.40
N ARG A 45 -0.06 -17.36 8.21
CA ARG A 45 -0.24 -15.95 7.82
C ARG A 45 0.99 -15.33 7.18
N TYR A 46 2.16 -15.51 7.78
CA TYR A 46 3.38 -14.88 7.24
C TYR A 46 3.67 -15.33 5.80
N HIS A 47 3.67 -16.64 5.55
CA HIS A 47 3.95 -17.15 4.21
C HIS A 47 2.87 -16.75 3.21
N THR A 48 1.60 -16.78 3.63
CA THR A 48 0.48 -16.33 2.80
C THR A 48 0.59 -14.84 2.46
N GLN A 49 0.85 -13.98 3.44
CA GLN A 49 0.99 -12.54 3.24
C GLN A 49 2.18 -12.19 2.35
N LEU A 50 3.34 -12.82 2.61
CA LEU A 50 4.52 -12.62 1.79
C LEU A 50 4.26 -13.05 0.34
N PHE A 51 3.64 -14.22 0.15
CA PHE A 51 3.29 -14.72 -1.18
C PHE A 51 2.33 -13.78 -1.91
N VAL A 52 1.23 -13.37 -1.27
CA VAL A 52 0.25 -12.43 -1.84
C VAL A 52 0.92 -11.12 -2.23
N THR A 53 1.79 -10.59 -1.36
CA THR A 53 2.48 -9.31 -1.59
C THR A 53 3.45 -9.40 -2.77
N VAL A 54 4.32 -10.41 -2.79
CA VAL A 54 5.30 -10.59 -3.88
C VAL A 54 4.60 -10.81 -5.22
N VAL A 55 3.57 -11.67 -5.24
CA VAL A 55 2.80 -11.94 -6.46
C VAL A 55 2.07 -10.68 -6.93
N ALA A 56 1.48 -9.90 -6.03
CA ALA A 56 0.79 -8.66 -6.40
C ALA A 56 1.73 -7.61 -6.97
N VAL A 57 2.89 -7.38 -6.34
CA VAL A 57 3.89 -6.43 -6.84
C VAL A 57 4.44 -6.88 -8.19
N ALA A 58 4.73 -8.18 -8.37
CA ALA A 58 5.20 -8.72 -9.65
C ALA A 58 4.12 -8.64 -10.75
N ALA A 59 2.86 -8.98 -10.43
CA ALA A 59 1.75 -8.90 -11.36
C ALA A 59 1.43 -7.46 -11.77
N SER A 60 1.49 -6.52 -10.81
CA SER A 60 1.33 -5.09 -11.09
C SER A 60 2.46 -4.57 -11.99
N PHE A 61 3.71 -4.99 -11.74
CA PHE A 61 4.84 -4.62 -12.58
C PHE A 61 4.71 -5.18 -14.00
N ALA A 62 4.27 -6.44 -14.14
CA ALA A 62 3.97 -7.04 -15.44
C ALA A 62 2.83 -6.29 -16.16
N ALA A 63 1.82 -5.81 -15.44
CA ALA A 63 0.76 -4.98 -16.01
C ALA A 63 1.30 -3.64 -16.54
N ILE A 64 2.21 -2.98 -15.83
CA ILE A 64 2.90 -1.76 -16.32
C ILE A 64 3.68 -2.05 -17.59
N VAL A 65 4.46 -3.14 -17.62
CA VAL A 65 5.22 -3.54 -18.82
C VAL A 65 4.27 -3.81 -19.99
N GLY A 66 3.14 -4.47 -19.74
CA GLY A 66 2.10 -4.71 -20.75
C GLY A 66 1.50 -3.40 -21.30
N LEU A 67 1.20 -2.43 -20.45
CA LEU A 67 0.71 -1.11 -20.86
C LEU A 67 1.76 -0.34 -21.65
N ALA A 68 3.02 -0.36 -21.20
CA ALA A 68 4.12 0.29 -21.88
C ALA A 68 4.36 -0.29 -23.28
N ALA A 69 4.36 -1.63 -23.39
CA ALA A 69 4.48 -2.33 -24.67
C ALA A 69 3.24 -2.14 -25.57
N GLY A 70 2.09 -1.85 -24.97
CA GLY A 70 0.83 -1.58 -25.66
C GLY A 70 0.68 -0.18 -26.26
N GLY A 71 1.69 0.69 -26.14
CA GLY A 71 1.72 2.03 -26.75
C GLY A 71 1.81 3.18 -25.75
N TYR A 72 1.36 2.97 -24.51
CA TYR A 72 1.38 4.01 -23.45
C TYR A 72 2.78 4.34 -22.93
N GLY A 73 3.81 3.59 -23.33
CA GLY A 73 5.20 3.89 -23.00
C GLY A 73 5.81 4.99 -23.87
N THR A 74 5.25 5.27 -25.05
CA THR A 74 5.89 6.13 -26.05
C THR A 74 4.91 7.08 -26.74
N THR A 75 3.87 6.56 -27.37
CA THR A 75 3.01 7.31 -28.29
C THR A 75 1.68 7.70 -27.67
N ASP A 76 1.17 6.86 -26.77
CA ASP A 76 -0.18 6.99 -26.27
C ASP A 76 -0.16 7.68 -24.90
N ALA A 77 -1.10 8.61 -24.72
CA ALA A 77 -1.40 9.22 -23.43
C ALA A 77 -2.91 9.19 -23.24
N GLY A 78 -3.35 8.72 -22.07
CA GLY A 78 -4.76 8.57 -21.72
C GLY A 78 -5.10 9.33 -20.46
N ILE A 79 -6.20 10.08 -20.46
CA ILE A 79 -6.79 10.61 -19.24
C ILE A 79 -7.99 9.72 -18.88
N VAL A 80 -7.84 9.00 -17.79
CA VAL A 80 -8.74 7.95 -17.30
C VAL A 80 -9.49 8.44 -16.06
N ALA A 81 -10.46 7.65 -15.61
CA ALA A 81 -11.19 7.86 -14.37
C ALA A 81 -11.86 9.25 -14.34
N MET A 82 -12.60 9.57 -15.41
CA MET A 82 -13.34 10.84 -15.53
C MET A 82 -12.47 12.10 -15.47
N GLY A 83 -11.20 12.02 -15.87
CA GLY A 83 -10.30 13.18 -15.83
C GLY A 83 -9.28 13.15 -14.70
N ALA A 84 -9.41 12.24 -13.74
CA ALA A 84 -8.63 12.25 -12.51
C ALA A 84 -7.22 11.69 -12.65
N ILE A 85 -7.01 10.75 -13.58
CA ILE A 85 -5.76 9.98 -13.69
C ILE A 85 -5.21 10.14 -15.10
N ALA A 86 -4.00 10.70 -15.24
CA ALA A 86 -3.27 10.77 -16.49
C ALA A 86 -2.24 9.63 -16.56
N ILE A 87 -2.24 8.87 -17.66
CA ILE A 87 -1.34 7.75 -17.90
C ILE A 87 -0.55 8.02 -19.18
N ASP A 88 0.74 8.17 -19.01
CA ASP A 88 1.74 8.41 -20.05
C ASP A 88 3.06 7.70 -19.74
N GLY A 89 4.03 7.79 -20.65
CA GLY A 89 5.34 7.15 -20.50
C GLY A 89 6.07 7.51 -19.19
N PRO A 90 6.21 8.80 -18.84
CA PRO A 90 6.79 9.21 -17.55
C PRO A 90 6.06 8.63 -16.34
N THR A 91 4.73 8.62 -16.34
CA THR A 91 3.91 8.04 -15.26
C THR A 91 4.20 6.56 -15.11
N LEU A 92 4.19 5.80 -16.21
CA LEU A 92 4.48 4.36 -16.19
C LEU A 92 5.92 4.07 -15.74
N PHE A 93 6.88 4.92 -16.13
CA PHE A 93 8.27 4.80 -15.68
C PHE A 93 8.40 5.01 -14.16
N LEU A 94 7.75 6.04 -13.61
CA LEU A 94 7.73 6.31 -12.18
C LEU A 94 7.02 5.19 -11.41
N GLN A 95 5.86 4.75 -11.87
CA GLN A 95 5.13 3.63 -11.27
C GLN A 95 5.95 2.33 -11.31
N GLY A 96 6.63 2.03 -12.42
CA GLY A 96 7.52 0.88 -12.53
C GLY A 96 8.69 0.95 -11.55
N THR A 97 9.31 2.12 -11.41
CA THR A 97 10.38 2.36 -10.43
C THR A 97 9.89 2.16 -9.00
N ILE A 98 8.71 2.67 -8.67
CA ILE A 98 8.07 2.50 -7.36
C ILE A 98 7.87 1.02 -7.05
N LEU A 99 7.37 0.22 -8.00
CA LEU A 99 7.17 -1.22 -7.79
C LEU A 99 8.48 -1.99 -7.61
N LEU A 100 9.54 -1.61 -8.31
CA LEU A 100 10.87 -2.21 -8.11
C LEU A 100 11.42 -1.90 -6.72
N VAL A 101 11.32 -0.66 -6.28
CA VAL A 101 11.70 -0.26 -4.91
C VAL A 101 10.83 -0.97 -3.87
N ALA A 102 9.53 -1.07 -4.12
CA ALA A 102 8.60 -1.80 -3.26
C ALA A 102 8.98 -3.28 -3.16
N MET A 103 9.36 -3.93 -4.26
CA MET A 103 9.83 -5.32 -4.25
C MET A 103 11.05 -5.50 -3.34
N VAL A 104 12.03 -4.60 -3.42
CA VAL A 104 13.20 -4.61 -2.52
C VAL A 104 12.78 -4.39 -1.06
N ALA A 105 11.84 -3.47 -0.81
CA ALA A 105 11.31 -3.22 0.52
C ALA A 105 10.56 -4.44 1.09
N VAL A 106 9.79 -5.17 0.27
CA VAL A 106 9.12 -6.42 0.66
C VAL A 106 10.15 -7.46 1.11
N PHE A 107 11.24 -7.64 0.38
CA PHE A 107 12.30 -8.57 0.80
C PHE A 107 13.02 -8.10 2.06
N THR A 108 13.17 -6.79 2.26
CA THR A 108 13.73 -6.22 3.49
C THR A 108 12.81 -6.46 4.69
N PHE A 109 11.48 -6.36 4.51
CA PHE A 109 10.50 -6.71 5.54
C PHE A 109 10.41 -8.23 5.78
N ALA A 110 10.69 -9.03 4.76
CA ALA A 110 10.73 -10.48 4.87
C ALA A 110 11.99 -11.00 5.58
N GLU A 111 13.05 -10.19 5.69
CA GLU A 111 14.31 -10.58 6.30
C GLU A 111 14.15 -10.76 7.81
N ARG A 112 14.31 -12.01 8.28
CA ARG A 112 14.08 -12.41 9.69
C ARG A 112 15.29 -13.09 10.33
N ARG A 113 16.39 -13.27 9.60
CA ARG A 113 17.57 -14.02 10.07
C ARG A 113 18.53 -13.14 10.88
N LEU A 114 18.49 -11.84 10.65
CA LEU A 114 19.40 -10.86 11.26
C LEU A 114 18.97 -10.37 12.64
N ASP A 115 17.81 -10.79 13.14
CA ASP A 115 17.30 -10.35 14.43
C ASP A 115 17.85 -11.16 15.61
N PRO A 116 18.24 -10.50 16.72
CA PRO A 116 18.73 -11.18 17.90
C PRO A 116 17.67 -12.09 18.52
N THR A 117 18.08 -13.28 18.94
CA THR A 117 17.25 -14.13 19.80
C THR A 117 16.97 -13.41 21.12
N SER A 118 15.70 -13.28 21.51
CA SER A 118 15.31 -12.83 22.84
C SER A 118 14.57 -13.95 23.55
N HIS A 119 14.98 -14.27 24.78
CA HIS A 119 14.35 -15.35 25.57
C HIS A 119 14.30 -16.71 24.83
N GLY A 120 15.32 -17.04 24.04
CA GLY A 120 15.42 -18.31 23.30
C GLY A 120 14.61 -18.38 22.00
N ASN A 121 13.75 -17.39 21.71
CA ASN A 121 12.98 -17.32 20.47
C ASN A 121 13.55 -16.27 19.50
N ARG A 122 13.48 -16.56 18.19
CA ARG A 122 13.70 -15.56 17.14
C ARG A 122 12.63 -14.48 17.26
N VAL A 123 13.04 -13.22 17.27
CA VAL A 123 12.12 -12.08 17.32
C VAL A 123 12.15 -11.38 15.98
N ASP A 124 11.01 -10.89 15.53
CA ASP A 124 10.90 -10.16 14.26
C ASP A 124 11.39 -8.71 14.38
N SER A 125 11.59 -8.04 13.23
CA SER A 125 11.99 -6.63 13.15
C SER A 125 10.86 -5.67 13.57
N PHE A 126 9.63 -6.17 13.56
CA PHE A 126 8.41 -5.49 13.95
C PHE A 126 7.91 -5.90 15.34
N ALA A 127 7.26 -4.98 16.04
CA ALA A 127 6.67 -5.22 17.34
C ALA A 127 5.57 -6.28 17.23
N ALA A 128 5.68 -7.38 17.97
CA ALA A 128 4.77 -8.54 17.95
C ALA A 128 3.29 -8.21 18.20
N GLN A 129 3.02 -7.05 18.81
CA GLN A 129 1.69 -6.50 18.97
C GLN A 129 1.82 -4.97 18.97
N ALA A 130 1.29 -4.32 17.92
CA ALA A 130 1.41 -2.88 17.71
C ALA A 130 0.77 -2.06 18.86
N GLY A 131 -0.37 -2.52 19.38
CA GLY A 131 -1.12 -1.83 20.44
C GLY A 131 -0.61 -2.04 21.87
N SER A 132 0.47 -2.82 22.10
CA SER A 132 1.01 -2.98 23.46
C SER A 132 1.88 -1.79 23.88
N VAL A 133 1.94 -1.52 25.19
CA VAL A 133 2.81 -0.47 25.74
C VAL A 133 4.27 -0.95 25.64
N PRO A 134 5.20 -0.12 25.16
CA PRO A 134 6.63 -0.46 25.15
C PRO A 134 7.13 -0.87 26.54
N GLY A 135 7.69 -2.07 26.65
CA GLY A 135 8.20 -2.63 27.90
C GLY A 135 7.12 -3.17 28.85
N GLY A 136 5.84 -3.09 28.48
CA GLY A 136 4.72 -3.60 29.28
C GLY A 136 4.61 -5.12 29.28
N GLU A 137 3.82 -5.67 30.21
CA GLU A 137 3.60 -7.12 30.33
C GLU A 137 2.98 -7.75 29.07
N GLY A 138 2.09 -7.03 28.38
CA GLY A 138 1.49 -7.48 27.12
C GLY A 138 2.51 -7.67 25.98
N GLU A 139 3.51 -6.78 25.88
CA GLU A 139 4.60 -6.95 24.91
C GLU A 139 5.47 -8.17 25.26
N LYS A 140 5.85 -8.30 26.54
CA LYS A 140 6.65 -9.46 27.01
C LYS A 140 5.93 -10.77 26.76
N ALA A 141 4.62 -10.82 27.01
CA ALA A 141 3.79 -11.99 26.73
C ALA A 141 3.72 -12.31 25.23
N ALA A 142 3.52 -11.32 24.36
CA ALA A 142 3.48 -11.50 22.91
C ALA A 142 4.84 -11.98 22.34
N VAL A 143 5.94 -11.44 22.85
CA VAL A 143 7.31 -11.87 22.46
C VAL A 143 7.59 -13.30 22.93
N ARG A 144 7.21 -13.66 24.17
CA ARG A 144 7.33 -15.05 24.66
C ARG A 144 6.49 -16.02 23.85
N ALA A 145 5.29 -15.61 23.43
CA ALA A 145 4.41 -16.41 22.57
C ALA A 145 4.90 -16.50 21.11
N GLY A 146 5.95 -15.77 20.73
CA GLY A 146 6.51 -15.79 19.38
C GLY A 146 5.57 -15.20 18.32
N PHE A 147 4.71 -14.26 18.71
CA PHE A 147 3.79 -13.64 17.76
C PHE A 147 4.54 -12.77 16.75
N THR A 148 4.13 -12.86 15.49
CA THR A 148 4.69 -12.06 14.40
C THR A 148 3.61 -11.14 13.83
N THR A 149 3.97 -9.90 13.57
CA THR A 149 3.04 -8.92 13.00
C THR A 149 3.07 -9.02 11.49
N THR A 150 1.99 -9.53 10.92
CA THR A 150 1.86 -9.77 9.48
C THR A 150 1.02 -8.70 8.77
N GLU A 151 0.39 -7.79 9.54
CA GLU A 151 -0.32 -6.60 9.06
C GLU A 151 0.59 -5.59 8.34
N VAL A 152 1.91 -5.70 8.49
CA VAL A 152 2.88 -4.85 7.77
C VAL A 152 2.80 -5.01 6.25
N PHE A 153 2.42 -6.19 5.76
CA PHE A 153 2.30 -6.47 4.34
C PHE A 153 1.11 -5.75 3.68
N PRO A 154 -0.14 -5.88 4.17
CA PRO A 154 -1.25 -5.11 3.62
C PRO A 154 -1.07 -3.60 3.82
N LEU A 155 -0.50 -3.14 4.94
CA LEU A 155 -0.18 -1.72 5.15
C LEU A 155 0.80 -1.20 4.09
N LEU A 156 1.86 -1.97 3.78
CA LEU A 156 2.80 -1.64 2.72
C LEU A 156 2.09 -1.56 1.35
N LEU A 157 1.21 -2.50 1.03
CA LEU A 157 0.46 -2.49 -0.23
C LEU A 157 -0.48 -1.28 -0.34
N PHE A 158 -1.15 -0.85 0.74
CA PHE A 158 -1.91 0.40 0.73
C PHE A 158 -1.02 1.62 0.49
N SER A 159 0.15 1.69 1.13
CA SER A 159 1.12 2.76 0.87
C SER A 159 1.58 2.78 -0.59
N VAL A 160 1.88 1.62 -1.16
CA VAL A 160 2.28 1.48 -2.57
C VAL A 160 1.13 1.88 -3.50
N ALA A 161 -0.12 1.53 -3.20
CA ALA A 161 -1.26 1.94 -3.99
C ALA A 161 -1.37 3.47 -4.11
N GLY A 162 -1.24 4.20 -2.99
CA GLY A 162 -1.21 5.66 -2.99
C GLY A 162 -0.04 6.21 -3.82
N LEU A 163 1.16 5.62 -3.66
CA LEU A 163 2.34 5.99 -4.45
C LEU A 163 2.18 5.74 -5.95
N LEU A 164 1.44 4.72 -6.37
CA LEU A 164 1.19 4.49 -7.80
C LEU A 164 0.24 5.53 -8.39
N VAL A 165 -0.74 5.98 -7.63
CA VAL A 165 -1.68 7.02 -8.07
C VAL A 165 -1.01 8.40 -8.09
N PHE A 166 -0.07 8.67 -7.17
CA PHE A 166 0.59 9.97 -7.02
C PHE A 166 1.18 10.56 -8.32
N PRO A 167 2.07 9.87 -9.07
CA PRO A 167 2.62 10.40 -10.31
C PRO A 167 1.61 10.48 -11.45
N ALA A 168 0.45 9.82 -11.32
CA ALA A 168 -0.61 9.77 -12.31
C ALA A 168 -1.74 10.78 -12.02
N ALA A 169 -1.67 11.54 -10.92
CA ALA A 169 -2.73 12.46 -10.53
C ALA A 169 -2.83 13.64 -11.49
N ASN A 170 -4.02 13.85 -12.06
CA ASN A 170 -4.29 14.93 -13.04
C ASN A 170 -5.01 16.14 -12.42
N ASP A 171 -5.40 16.05 -11.16
CA ASP A 171 -6.02 17.13 -10.40
C ASP A 171 -5.54 17.13 -8.94
N LEU A 172 -5.73 18.26 -8.24
CA LEU A 172 -5.26 18.44 -6.87
C LEU A 172 -5.99 17.55 -5.85
N LEU A 173 -7.25 17.21 -6.09
CA LEU A 173 -8.01 16.34 -5.20
C LEU A 173 -7.48 14.91 -5.28
N THR A 174 -7.23 14.41 -6.49
CA THR A 174 -6.63 13.10 -6.74
C THR A 174 -5.21 13.03 -6.16
N LEU A 175 -4.42 14.09 -6.31
CA LEU A 175 -3.09 14.21 -5.71
C LEU A 175 -3.16 14.14 -4.18
N PHE A 176 -4.09 14.87 -3.57
CA PHE A 176 -4.34 14.85 -2.12
C PHE A 176 -4.72 13.45 -1.64
N ILE A 177 -5.69 12.80 -2.30
CA ILE A 177 -6.13 11.45 -1.95
C ILE A 177 -4.97 10.45 -2.06
N ALA A 178 -4.15 10.55 -3.11
CA ALA A 178 -2.98 9.71 -3.28
C ALA A 178 -1.97 9.86 -2.12
N LEU A 179 -1.73 11.09 -1.67
CA LEU A 179 -0.87 11.38 -0.51
C LEU A 179 -1.43 10.83 0.80
N GLU A 180 -2.73 10.94 1.05
CA GLU A 180 -3.38 10.39 2.25
C GLU A 180 -3.35 8.86 2.26
N VAL A 181 -3.69 8.22 1.13
CA VAL A 181 -3.64 6.76 0.99
C VAL A 181 -2.22 6.23 1.15
N PHE A 182 -1.21 6.97 0.66
CA PHE A 182 0.19 6.63 0.87
C PHE A 182 0.61 6.77 2.34
N SER A 183 0.25 7.89 2.98
CA SER A 183 0.85 8.34 4.23
C SER A 183 0.23 7.71 5.48
N LEU A 184 -1.09 7.50 5.55
CA LEU A 184 -1.74 6.91 6.72
C LEU A 184 -1.18 5.52 7.08
N PRO A 185 -1.04 4.57 6.14
CA PRO A 185 -0.42 3.28 6.44
C PRO A 185 1.08 3.42 6.77
N LEU A 186 1.76 4.41 6.16
CA LEU A 186 3.17 4.66 6.44
C LEU A 186 3.40 5.16 7.87
N TYR A 187 2.52 6.02 8.40
CA TYR A 187 2.55 6.44 9.80
C TYR A 187 2.41 5.24 10.75
N LEU A 188 1.53 4.28 10.42
CA LEU A 188 1.39 3.04 11.17
C LEU A 188 2.65 2.17 11.08
N LEU A 189 3.23 2.01 9.88
CA LEU A 189 4.47 1.26 9.68
C LEU A 189 5.63 1.86 10.49
N CYS A 190 5.73 3.19 10.57
CA CYS A 190 6.72 3.89 11.39
C CYS A 190 6.56 3.60 12.89
N ALA A 191 5.34 3.34 13.37
CA ALA A 191 5.05 3.10 14.79
C ALA A 191 5.33 1.66 15.24
N VAL A 192 5.46 0.72 14.31
CA VAL A 192 5.52 -0.72 14.59
C VAL A 192 6.97 -1.24 14.65
N ALA A 193 7.99 -0.41 14.43
CA ALA A 193 9.39 -0.84 14.49
C ALA A 193 9.81 -1.26 15.92
N ARG A 194 10.42 -2.44 16.05
CA ARG A 194 10.80 -2.99 17.36
C ARG A 194 12.11 -2.41 17.90
N ARG A 195 13.11 -2.25 17.04
CA ARG A 195 14.46 -1.80 17.41
C ARG A 195 14.38 -0.32 17.79
N LYS A 196 14.18 -0.03 19.08
CA LYS A 196 13.92 1.31 19.69
C LYS A 196 12.46 1.75 19.65
N ARG A 197 11.58 0.91 20.21
CA ARG A 197 10.12 1.10 20.24
C ARG A 197 9.64 2.49 20.70
N LEU A 198 10.23 3.08 21.74
CA LEU A 198 9.87 4.44 22.20
C LEU A 198 10.19 5.51 21.14
N MET A 199 11.37 5.41 20.50
CA MET A 199 11.78 6.34 19.44
C MET A 199 10.93 6.17 18.18
N SER A 200 10.54 4.94 17.86
CA SER A 200 9.63 4.62 16.75
C SER A 200 8.25 5.25 16.94
N GLN A 201 7.69 5.20 18.16
CA GLN A 201 6.43 5.86 18.48
C GLN A 201 6.53 7.39 18.42
N GLU A 202 7.59 7.97 18.99
CA GLU A 202 7.82 9.41 18.91
C GLU A 202 8.00 9.88 17.46
N ALA A 203 8.75 9.13 16.64
CA ALA A 203 8.93 9.41 15.22
C ALA A 203 7.61 9.32 14.45
N ALA A 204 6.78 8.31 14.70
CA ALA A 204 5.48 8.17 14.06
C ALA A 204 4.54 9.35 14.39
N VAL A 205 4.50 9.80 15.64
CA VAL A 205 3.71 10.97 16.05
C VAL A 205 4.24 12.24 15.38
N LYS A 206 5.56 12.45 15.37
CA LYS A 206 6.17 13.60 14.68
C LYS A 206 5.86 13.61 13.19
N TYR A 207 5.95 12.44 12.55
CA TYR A 207 5.71 12.31 11.12
C TYR A 207 4.23 12.50 10.78
N PHE A 208 3.33 11.94 11.59
CA PHE A 208 1.88 12.18 11.47
C PHE A 208 1.53 13.65 11.64
N LEU A 209 2.05 14.34 12.66
CA LEU A 209 1.75 15.76 12.89
C LEU A 209 2.28 16.65 11.77
N LEU A 210 3.51 16.41 11.30
CA LEU A 210 4.10 17.15 10.19
C LEU A 210 3.33 16.89 8.88
N GLY A 211 2.94 15.63 8.66
CA GLY A 211 2.14 15.22 7.52
C GLY A 211 0.75 15.85 7.52
N ALA A 212 0.01 15.75 8.62
CA ALA A 212 -1.31 16.36 8.78
C ALA A 212 -1.28 17.89 8.59
N PHE A 213 -0.22 18.56 9.10
CA PHE A 213 0.00 19.98 8.85
C PHE A 213 0.24 20.27 7.36
N SER A 214 1.11 19.50 6.70
CA SER A 214 1.36 19.63 5.26
C SER A 214 0.11 19.39 4.42
N SER A 215 -0.70 18.37 4.77
CA SER A 215 -1.97 18.06 4.13
C SER A 215 -2.98 19.20 4.26
N ALA A 216 -3.00 19.90 5.40
CA ALA A 216 -3.86 21.06 5.61
C ALA A 216 -3.47 22.29 4.77
N PHE A 217 -2.21 22.43 4.34
CA PHE A 217 -1.83 23.49 3.37
C PHE A 217 -2.13 23.12 1.92
N LEU A 218 -2.19 21.82 1.63
CA LEU A 218 -2.44 21.33 0.27
C LEU A 218 -3.94 21.36 -0.08
N LEU A 219 -4.81 21.22 0.92
CA LEU A 219 -6.28 21.40 0.83
C LEU A 219 -6.68 22.87 0.74
#